data_AF-A0A7C6G0Z8-F1
#
_entry.id   AF-A0A7C6G0Z8-F1
#
_cell.length_a   1.000
_cell.length_b   1.000
_cell.length_c   1.000
_cell.angle_alpha   90.00
_cell.angle_beta   90.00
_cell.angle_gamma   90.00
#
_symmetry.space_group_name_H-M   'P 1'
#
loop_
_entity.id
_entity.type
_entity.pdbx_description
1 polymer ?
#
loop_
_entity_poly.entity_id
_entity_poly.type
_entity_poly.pdbx_seq_one_letter_code
_entity_poly.pdbx_strand_id
1 'polypeptide(L)' 'MYLTAGMIVIVIGWIIQFYKTVIQKDPNINLYFLVLYVIGVISLVIGNILINDLTIALLNLFGAILPLLILIMIKK' A
#
# COMPACT_ATOMS: atom_id res chain seq x y z
N MET A 1 -7.54 -18.09 0.43
CA MET A 1 -6.28 -18.54 -0.18
C MET A 1 -5.82 -17.61 -1.31
N TYR A 2 -6.63 -17.39 -2.36
CA TYR A 2 -6.27 -16.47 -3.46
C TYR A 2 -6.13 -15.00 -3.04
N LEU A 3 -7.02 -14.50 -2.18
CA LEU A 3 -6.97 -13.12 -1.69
C LEU A 3 -5.68 -12.83 -0.91
N THR A 4 -5.31 -13.71 0.02
CA THR A 4 -4.06 -13.62 0.79
C THR A 4 -2.83 -13.65 -0.11
N ALA A 5 -2.80 -14.52 -1.12
CA ALA A 5 -1.72 -14.55 -2.11
C ALA A 5 -1.64 -13.24 -2.90
N GLY A 6 -2.79 -12.69 -3.31
CA GLY A 6 -2.87 -11.38 -3.96
C GLY A 6 -2.30 -10.25 -3.09
N MET A 7 -2.61 -10.25 -1.80
CA MET A 7 -2.06 -9.26 -0.84
C MET A 7 -0.54 -9.37 -0.71
N ILE A 8 0.01 -10.58 -0.71
CA ILE A 8 1.47 -10.79 -0.69
C ILE A 8 2.11 -10.20 -1.95
N VAL A 9 1.53 -10.43 -3.12
CA VAL A 9 2.01 -9.86 -4.40
C VAL A 9 1.97 -8.34 -4.37
N ILE A 10 0.90 -7.75 -3.83
CA ILE A 10 0.78 -6.29 -3.66
C ILE A 10 1.91 -5.75 -2.77
N VAL A 11 2.19 -6.41 -1.64
CA VAL A 11 3.28 -6.01 -0.74
C VAL A 11 4.63 -6.07 -1.45
N ILE A 12 4.91 -7.14 -2.21
CA ILE A 12 6.14 -7.27 -3.00
C ILE A 12 6.25 -6.13 -4.04
N GLY A 13 5.15 -5.81 -4.73
CA GLY A 13 5.10 -4.69 -5.68
C GLY A 13 5.49 -3.36 -5.02
N TRP A 14 4.97 -3.09 -3.81
CA TRP A 14 5.33 -1.90 -3.06
C TRP A 14 6.76 -1.89 -2.53
N ILE A 15 7.34 -3.05 -2.18
CA ILE A 15 8.75 -3.15 -1.80
C ILE A 15 9.63 -2.72 -2.98
N ILE A 16 9.34 -3.23 -4.18
CA ILE A 16 10.08 -2.88 -5.40
C ILE A 16 9.93 -1.39 -5.71
N GLN A 17 8.70 -0.86 -5.63
CA GLN A 17 8.44 0.56 -5.88
C GLN A 17 9.16 1.45 -4.85
N PHE A 18 9.14 1.07 -3.57
CA PHE A 18 9.85 1.79 -2.52
C PHE A 18 11.35 1.85 -2.81
N TYR A 19 11.95 0.71 -3.17
CA TYR A 19 13.37 0.66 -3.52
C TYR A 19 13.71 1.58 -4.70
N LYS A 20 12.93 1.55 -5.79
CA LYS A 20 13.14 2.44 -6.94
C LYS A 20 12.98 3.91 -6.57
N THR A 21 11.87 4.26 -5.93
CA THR A 21 11.53 5.67 -5.69
C THR A 21 12.36 6.31 -4.58
N VAL A 22 12.58 5.60 -3.48
CA VAL A 22 13.26 6.15 -2.29
C VAL A 22 14.76 5.87 -2.32
N ILE A 23 15.17 4.63 -2.61
CA ILE A 23 16.58 4.23 -2.53
C ILE A 23 17.34 4.61 -3.80
N GLN A 24 16.79 4.33 -4.98
CA GLN A 24 17.40 4.73 -6.26
C GLN A 24 17.12 6.19 -6.64
N LYS A 25 16.26 6.89 -5.89
CA LYS A 25 15.88 8.29 -6.13
C LYS A 25 15.28 8.52 -7.53
N ASP A 26 14.48 7.57 -8.01
CA ASP A 26 13.71 7.71 -9.24
C ASP A 26 12.22 7.97 -8.92
N PRO A 27 11.80 9.25 -8.81
CA PRO A 27 10.44 9.62 -8.44
C PRO A 27 9.43 9.48 -9.58
N ASN A 28 9.65 8.53 -10.52
CA ASN A 28 8.70 8.21 -11.58
C ASN A 28 7.48 7.43 -11.04
N ILE A 29 6.71 8.08 -10.17
CA ILE A 29 5.45 7.60 -9.63
C ILE A 29 4.43 8.72 -9.69
N ASN A 30 3.22 8.40 -10.15
CA ASN A 30 2.13 9.37 -10.19
C ASN A 30 1.64 9.64 -8.75
N LEU A 31 1.81 10.88 -8.29
CA LEU A 31 1.43 11.29 -6.94
C LEU A 31 -0.07 11.15 -6.67
N TYR A 32 -0.92 11.44 -7.66
CA TYR A 32 -2.38 11.27 -7.53
C TYR A 32 -2.75 9.81 -7.37
N PHE A 33 -2.10 8.91 -8.15
CA PHE A 33 -2.28 7.47 -7.97
C PHE A 33 -1.89 7.04 -6.56
N LEU A 34 -0.73 7.49 -6.06
CA LEU A 34 -0.26 7.12 -4.72
C LEU A 34 -1.23 7.56 -3.61
N VAL A 35 -1.76 8.79 -3.70
CA VAL A 35 -2.75 9.30 -2.74
C VAL A 35 -4.06 8.52 -2.81
N LEU A 36 -4.60 8.32 -4.02
CA LEU A 36 -5.83 7.55 -4.20
C LEU A 36 -5.68 6.10 -3.75
N TYR A 37 -4.50 5.52 -3.95
CA TYR A 37 -4.18 4.18 -3.48
C TYR A 37 -4.25 4.10 -1.95
N VAL A 38 -3.60 5.04 -1.24
CA VAL A 38 -3.65 5.07 0.23
C VAL A 38 -5.09 5.21 0.73
N ILE A 39 -5.88 6.12 0.13
CA ILE A 39 -7.30 6.29 0.48
C ILE A 39 -8.06 4.98 0.26
N GLY A 40 -7.91 4.36 -0.91
CA GLY A 40 -8.58 3.10 -1.25
C GLY A 40 -8.24 1.97 -0.28
N VAL A 41 -6.97 1.82 0.09
CA VAL A 41 -6.55 0.78 1.05
C VAL A 41 -7.10 1.06 2.44
N ILE A 42 -7.15 2.32 2.90
CA ILE A 42 -7.80 2.68 4.17
C ILE A 42 -9.30 2.35 4.13
N SER A 43 -9.99 2.65 3.02
CA SER A 43 -11.39 2.25 2.84
C SER A 43 -11.56 0.73 2.89
N LEU A 44 -10.64 -0.05 2.33
CA LEU A 44 -10.64 -1.51 2.44
C LEU A 44 -10.42 -1.98 3.89
N VAL A 45 -9.53 -1.35 4.66
CA VAL A 45 -9.36 -1.68 6.09
C VAL A 45 -10.69 -1.50 6.84
N ILE A 46 -11.35 -0.35 6.66
CA ILE A 46 -12.64 -0.06 7.29
C ILE A 46 -13.69 -1.08 6.85
N GLY A 47 -13.81 -1.34 5.55
CA GLY A 47 -14.76 -2.31 5.01
C GLY A 47 -14.58 -3.71 5.58
N ASN A 48 -13.33 -4.19 5.70
CA ASN A 48 -13.03 -5.50 6.26
C ASN A 48 -13.33 -5.57 7.77
N ILE A 49 -13.11 -4.50 8.52
CA ILE A 49 -13.52 -4.42 9.94
C ILE A 49 -15.04 -4.54 10.06
N LEU A 50 -15.81 -3.86 9.20
CA LEU A 50 -17.28 -3.89 9.25
C LEU A 50 -17.88 -5.28 9.00
N ILE A 51 -17.18 -6.14 8.25
CA ILE A 51 -17.58 -7.54 8.03
C ILE A 51 -16.89 -8.54 8.97
N ASN A 52 -16.21 -8.06 10.01
CA ASN A 52 -15.43 -8.85 10.98
C ASN A 52 -14.27 -9.67 10.38
N ASP A 53 -13.76 -9.30 9.21
CA ASP A 53 -12.55 -9.91 8.61
C ASP A 53 -11.29 -9.18 9.07
N LEU A 54 -10.86 -9.47 10.29
CA LEU A 54 -9.69 -8.82 10.88
C LEU A 54 -8.39 -9.21 10.16
N THR A 55 -8.29 -10.42 9.63
CA THR A 55 -7.08 -10.89 8.93
C THR A 55 -6.83 -10.06 7.67
N ILE A 56 -7.86 -9.87 6.84
CA ILE A 56 -7.72 -9.06 5.62
C ILE A 56 -7.60 -7.57 5.94
N ALA A 57 -8.26 -7.08 7.00
CA ALA A 57 -8.08 -5.71 7.47
C ALA A 57 -6.62 -5.42 7.83
N LEU A 58 -5.97 -6.30 8.60
CA LEU A 58 -4.56 -6.15 8.97
C LEU A 58 -3.63 -6.22 7.75
N LEU A 59 -3.87 -7.14 6.82
CA LEU A 59 -3.07 -7.22 5.59
C LEU A 59 -3.17 -5.96 4.74
N ASN A 60 -4.36 -5.35 4.63
CA ASN A 60 -4.53 -4.07 3.96
C ASN A 60 -3.79 -2.95 4.70
N LEU A 61 -3.84 -2.93 6.02
CA LEU A 61 -3.12 -1.95 6.83
C LEU A 61 -1.61 -2.04 6.58
N PHE A 62 -1.04 -3.25 6.58
CA PHE A 62 0.38 -3.45 6.23
C PHE A 62 0.68 -3.04 4.78
N GLY A 63 -0.23 -3.35 3.84
CA GLY A 63 -0.13 -2.92 2.45
C GLY A 63 -0.16 -1.40 2.24
N ALA A 64 -0.71 -0.63 3.20
CA ALA A 64 -0.72 0.83 3.15
C ALA A 64 0.60 1.48 3.61
N ILE A 65 1.38 0.79 4.45
CA ILE A 65 2.57 1.36 5.11
C ILE A 65 3.62 1.80 4.08
N LEU A 66 3.98 0.93 3.14
CA LEU A 66 4.99 1.22 2.12
C LEU A 66 4.60 2.41 1.21
N PRO A 67 3.42 2.44 0.57
CA PRO A 67 2.99 3.59 -0.21
C PRO A 67 2.91 4.88 0.62
N LEU A 68 2.48 4.80 1.89
CA LEU A 68 2.47 5.97 2.77
C LEU A 68 3.90 6.49 3.05
N LEU A 69 4.86 5.60 3.30
CA LEU A 69 6.26 5.98 3.45
C LEU A 69 6.81 6.64 2.18
N ILE A 70 6.52 6.08 1.01
CA ILE A 70 6.90 6.69 -0.28
C ILE A 70 6.33 8.10 -0.38
N LEU A 71 5.05 8.29 -0.05
CA LEU A 71 4.38 9.59 -0.12
C LEU A 71 5.03 10.64 0.78
N ILE A 72 5.43 10.25 1.99
CA ILE A 72 6.12 11.13 2.95
C ILE A 72 7.53 11.46 2.46
N MET A 73 8.24 10.49 1.88
CA MET A 73 9.64 10.65 1.48
C MET A 73 9.82 11.40 0.16
N ILE A 74 8.87 11.34 -0.78
CA ILE A 74 8.91 12.15 -2.02
C ILE A 74 8.76 13.64 -1.73
N LYS A 75 8.05 14.01 -0.65
CA LYS A 75 7.80 15.42 -0.28
C LYS A 75 8.91 16.05 0.58
N LYS A 76 9.89 15.26 1.03
CA LYS A 76 11.04 15.74 1.81
C LYS A 76 12.22 16.03 0.89
#